data_AF-A0A2P4SHY1-F1
#
_entry.id   AF-A0A2P4SHY1-F1
#
_cell.length_a   1.000
_cell.length_b   1.000
_cell.length_c   1.000
_cell.angle_alpha   90.00
_cell.angle_beta   90.00
_cell.angle_gamma   90.00
#
_symmetry.space_group_name_H-M   'P 1'
#
loop_
_entity.id
_entity.type
_entity.pdbx_description
1 polymer ?
#
loop_
_entity_poly.entity_id
_entity_poly.type
_entity_poly.pdbx_seq_one_letter_code
_entity_poly.pdbx_strand_id
1 'polypeptide(L)'
;MFRMSWDPALAKSAKAWAKRCMFEHNMYLKIPQKMHPTFTSIGENIWTGTATIFSVHVALTDWFDEVKNYDFNTRHCTNVCGHYTQVSLTCPAVYYV
;
A
#
# COMPACT_ATOMS: atom_id res chain seq x y z
N MET A 1 14.25 10.16 4.46
CA MET A 1 13.43 8.98 4.76
C MET A 1 12.74 9.21 6.10
N PHE A 2 11.41 9.20 6.15
CA PHE A 2 10.70 9.24 7.44
C PHE A 2 10.64 7.84 8.03
N ARG A 3 10.67 7.74 9.36
CA ARG A 3 10.48 6.46 10.05
C ARG A 3 9.00 6.10 10.01
N MET A 4 8.67 4.93 9.45
CA MET A 4 7.32 4.40 9.49
C MET A 4 6.99 3.88 10.89
N SER A 5 5.74 4.06 11.31
CA SER A 5 5.18 3.50 12.53
C SER A 5 3.79 2.94 12.26
N TRP A 6 3.40 1.97 13.06
CA TRP A 6 2.06 1.40 13.00
C TRP A 6 0.99 2.42 13.43
N ASP A 7 -0.17 2.39 12.78
CA ASP A 7 -1.34 3.18 13.15
C ASP A 7 -2.59 2.27 13.20
N PRO A 8 -3.27 2.20 14.36
CA PRO A 8 -4.41 1.32 14.54
C PRO A 8 -5.66 1.74 13.74
N ALA A 9 -5.84 3.02 13.46
CA ALA A 9 -7.01 3.50 12.71
C ALA A 9 -6.88 3.13 11.23
N LEU A 10 -5.67 3.14 10.67
CA LEU A 10 -5.44 2.68 9.29
C LEU A 10 -5.54 1.16 9.17
N ALA A 11 -5.06 0.42 10.17
CA ALA A 11 -5.26 -1.03 10.22
C ALA A 11 -6.74 -1.43 10.31
N LYS A 12 -7.55 -0.68 11.07
CA LYS A 12 -9.00 -0.89 11.15
C LYS A 12 -9.66 -0.72 9.79
N SER A 13 -9.31 0.33 9.06
CA SER A 13 -9.83 0.64 7.74
C SER A 13 -9.40 -0.38 6.68
N ALA A 14 -8.11 -0.77 6.69
CA ALA A 14 -7.57 -1.86 5.87
C ALA A 14 -8.32 -3.17 6.07
N LYS A 15 -8.51 -3.59 7.33
CA LYS A 15 -9.27 -4.80 7.68
C LYS A 15 -10.71 -4.76 7.19
N ALA A 16 -11.36 -3.59 7.26
CA ALA A 16 -12.73 -3.43 6.78
C ALA A 16 -12.81 -3.60 5.24
N TRP A 17 -11.82 -3.09 4.51
CA TRP A 17 -11.76 -3.25 3.05
C TRP A 17 -11.42 -4.68 2.62
N ALA A 18 -10.38 -5.27 3.23
CA ALA A 18 -9.92 -6.64 2.91
C ALA A 18 -11.01 -7.69 3.06
N LYS A 19 -11.92 -7.52 4.03
CA LYS A 19 -13.08 -8.42 4.26
C LYS A 19 -14.04 -8.53 3.07
N ARG A 20 -14.01 -7.57 2.13
CA ARG A 20 -14.83 -7.62 0.93
C ARG A 20 -14.29 -8.62 -0.09
N CYS A 21 -13.04 -9.06 0.04
CA CYS A 21 -12.37 -9.98 -0.89
C CYS A 21 -12.41 -9.49 -2.35
N MET A 22 -12.22 -8.18 -2.56
CA MET A 22 -12.20 -7.56 -3.89
C MET A 22 -10.78 -7.05 -4.16
N PHE A 23 -10.21 -7.42 -5.31
CA PHE A 23 -8.91 -6.92 -5.76
C PHE A 23 -9.09 -5.58 -6.47
N GLU A 24 -9.52 -4.57 -5.71
CA GLU A 24 -9.71 -3.21 -6.17
C GLU A 24 -9.37 -2.21 -5.06
N HIS A 25 -8.92 -1.02 -5.44
CA HIS A 25 -8.60 0.02 -4.47
C HIS A 25 -9.83 0.57 -3.78
N ASN A 26 -9.66 0.97 -2.51
CA ASN A 26 -10.74 1.57 -1.75
C ASN A 26 -11.17 2.93 -2.34
N MET A 27 -12.42 2.99 -2.79
CA MET A 27 -12.98 4.20 -3.42
C MET A 27 -13.07 5.41 -2.47
N TYR A 28 -12.81 5.22 -1.17
CA TYR A 28 -12.86 6.26 -0.15
C TYR A 28 -11.50 6.82 0.26
N LEU A 29 -10.38 6.36 -0.33
CA LEU A 29 -9.01 6.77 0.05
C LEU A 29 -8.76 8.28 -0.05
N LYS A 30 -9.48 8.96 -0.94
CA LYS A 30 -9.35 10.41 -1.21
C LYS A 30 -10.45 11.25 -0.55
N ILE A 31 -11.36 10.63 0.21
CA ILE A 31 -12.41 11.35 0.92
C ILE A 31 -11.89 11.68 2.32
N PRO A 32 -11.75 12.98 2.67
CA PRO A 32 -11.24 13.38 3.97
C PRO A 32 -12.01 12.73 5.12
N GLN A 33 -11.29 12.29 6.14
CA GLN A 33 -11.84 11.74 7.39
C GLN A 33 -12.64 10.43 7.26
N LYS A 34 -12.80 9.88 6.05
CA LYS A 34 -13.58 8.65 5.84
C LYS A 34 -12.80 7.39 6.21
N MET A 35 -11.50 7.41 5.98
CA MET A 35 -10.61 6.26 6.14
C MET A 35 -9.64 6.43 7.33
N HIS A 36 -9.40 7.66 7.78
CA HIS A 36 -8.59 7.97 8.95
C HIS A 36 -9.05 9.31 9.56
N PRO A 37 -9.12 9.47 10.89
CA PRO A 37 -9.59 10.72 11.51
C PRO A 37 -8.73 11.94 11.22
N THR A 38 -7.42 11.77 10.98
CA THR A 38 -6.47 12.90 10.80
C THR A 38 -5.92 13.02 9.39
N PHE A 39 -5.88 11.93 8.60
CA PHE A 39 -5.28 11.98 7.26
C PHE A 39 -6.36 12.28 6.23
N THR A 40 -6.08 13.27 5.37
CA THR A 40 -6.98 13.71 4.30
C THR A 40 -6.88 12.83 3.06
N SER A 41 -5.72 12.21 2.83
CA SER A 41 -5.46 11.25 1.76
C SER A 41 -4.59 10.13 2.31
N ILE A 42 -4.88 8.91 1.87
CA ILE A 42 -4.20 7.68 2.33
C ILE A 42 -3.77 6.88 1.11
N GLY A 43 -2.55 6.35 1.13
CA GLY A 43 -2.08 5.37 0.15
C GLY A 43 -2.54 3.95 0.51
N GLU A 44 -2.65 3.09 -0.50
CA GLU A 44 -3.06 1.70 -0.31
C GLU A 44 -2.26 0.80 -1.24
N ASN A 45 -1.63 -0.24 -0.67
CA ASN A 45 -1.10 -1.37 -1.41
C ASN A 45 -1.96 -2.59 -1.10
N ILE A 46 -2.24 -3.41 -2.12
CA ILE A 46 -3.03 -4.64 -2.00
C ILE A 46 -2.20 -5.81 -2.51
N TRP A 47 -2.15 -6.89 -1.75
CA TRP A 47 -1.56 -8.16 -2.20
C TRP A 47 -2.63 -9.26 -2.18
N THR A 48 -2.61 -10.13 -3.20
CA THR A 48 -3.47 -11.31 -3.24
C THR A 48 -2.68 -12.53 -3.66
N GLY A 49 -3.08 -13.69 -3.14
CA GLY A 49 -2.43 -14.96 -3.39
C GLY A 49 -3.09 -16.06 -2.59
N THR A 50 -2.50 -17.25 -2.60
CA THR A 50 -3.01 -18.37 -1.81
C THR A 50 -2.60 -18.25 -0.35
N ALA A 51 -3.43 -18.75 0.56
CA ALA A 51 -3.14 -18.71 1.99
C ALA A 51 -1.82 -19.45 2.35
N THR A 52 -1.42 -20.43 1.54
CA THR A 52 -0.20 -21.23 1.76
C THR A 52 1.09 -20.48 1.48
N ILE A 53 1.06 -19.47 0.60
CA ILE A 53 2.25 -18.67 0.26
C ILE A 53 2.29 -17.34 1.02
N PHE A 54 1.20 -17.00 1.71
CA PHE A 54 1.08 -15.71 2.37
C PHE A 54 2.02 -15.60 3.57
N SER A 55 2.85 -14.56 3.54
CA SER A 55 3.45 -13.97 4.72
C SER A 55 3.62 -12.47 4.50
N VAL A 56 3.70 -11.70 5.57
CA VAL A 56 3.96 -10.25 5.48
C VAL A 56 5.28 -9.98 4.73
N HIS A 57 6.29 -10.82 4.94
CA HIS A 57 7.58 -10.69 4.24
C HIS A 57 7.46 -10.91 2.74
N VAL A 58 6.68 -11.91 2.30
CA VAL A 58 6.45 -12.19 0.88
C VAL A 58 5.72 -11.02 0.22
N ALA A 59 4.62 -10.54 0.81
CA ALA A 59 3.87 -9.41 0.26
C ALA A 59 4.72 -8.13 0.14
N LEU A 60 5.51 -7.82 1.18
CA LEU A 60 6.43 -6.67 1.16
C LEU A 60 7.53 -6.83 0.11
N THR A 61 8.07 -8.04 -0.05
CA THR A 61 9.10 -8.33 -1.05
C THR A 61 8.53 -8.19 -2.46
N ASP A 62 7.35 -8.74 -2.72
CA ASP A 62 6.68 -8.65 -4.02
C ASP A 62 6.42 -7.19 -4.41
N TRP A 63 5.93 -6.36 -3.48
CA TRP A 63 5.75 -4.93 -3.72
C TRP A 63 7.08 -4.20 -3.98
N PHE A 64 8.14 -4.56 -3.26
CA PHE A 64 9.45 -3.94 -3.43
C PHE A 64 10.10 -4.34 -4.76
N ASP A 65 9.89 -5.58 -5.20
CA ASP A 65 10.48 -6.16 -6.41
C ASP A 65 10.05 -5.48 -7.71
N GLU A 66 8.99 -4.66 -7.67
CA GLU A 66 8.64 -3.76 -8.77
C GLU A 66 9.75 -2.74 -9.11
N VAL A 67 10.73 -2.53 -8.23
CA VAL A 67 11.95 -1.77 -8.51
C VAL A 67 12.66 -2.25 -9.79
N LYS A 68 12.54 -3.54 -10.13
CA LYS A 68 13.12 -4.12 -11.36
C LYS A 68 12.53 -3.50 -12.63
N ASN A 69 11.33 -2.93 -12.54
CA ASN A 69 10.60 -2.28 -13.63
C ASN A 69 10.64 -0.75 -13.56
N TYR A 70 11.30 -0.18 -12.55
CA TYR A 70 11.30 1.26 -12.27
C TYR A 70 12.69 1.87 -12.46
N ASP A 71 12.81 2.82 -13.39
CA ASP A 71 14.00 3.64 -13.53
C ASP A 71 13.86 4.91 -12.67
N PHE A 72 14.68 5.00 -11.63
CA PHE A 72 14.65 6.10 -10.67
C PHE A 72 15.06 7.45 -11.29
N ASN A 73 15.97 7.45 -12.27
CA ASN A 73 16.48 8.69 -12.88
C ASN A 73 15.43 9.33 -13.78
N THR A 74 14.74 8.52 -14.57
CA THR A 74 13.73 8.99 -15.52
C THR A 74 12.31 8.98 -14.94
N ARG A 75 12.12 8.34 -13.77
CA ARG A 75 10.81 8.01 -13.16
C ARG A 75 9.93 7.18 -14.09
N HIS A 76 10.55 6.46 -15.02
CA HIS A 76 9.86 5.63 -15.99
C HIS A 76 9.55 4.26 -15.38
N CYS A 77 8.30 3.81 -15.54
CA CYS A 77 7.87 2.48 -15.15
C CYS A 77 7.50 1.69 -16.39
N THR A 78 8.10 0.51 -16.57
CA THR A 78 7.82 -0.37 -17.73
C THR A 78 6.62 -1.30 -17.52
N ASN A 79 6.14 -1.42 -16.28
CA ASN A 79 5.01 -2.29 -15.92
C ASN A 79 4.23 -1.71 -14.72
N VAL A 80 4.11 -2.47 -13.61
CA VAL A 80 3.56 -1.98 -12.35
C VAL A 80 4.72 -1.57 -11.43
N CYS A 81 4.66 -0.35 -10.91
CA CYS A 81 5.64 0.21 -9.96
C CYS A 81 4.98 0.97 -8.80
N GLY A 82 3.64 0.93 -8.71
CA GLY A 82 2.87 1.69 -7.74
C GLY A 82 3.13 1.23 -6.30
N HIS A 83 3.28 -0.08 -6.10
CA HIS A 83 3.53 -0.63 -4.78
C HIS A 83 4.95 -0.28 -4.30
N TYR A 84 5.96 -0.43 -5.17
CA TYR A 84 7.34 -0.07 -4.86
C TYR A 84 7.48 1.42 -4.56
N THR A 85 6.93 2.27 -5.44
CA THR A 85 6.99 3.72 -5.22
C THR A 85 6.31 4.11 -3.91
N GLN A 86 5.19 3.47 -3.55
CA GLN A 86 4.53 3.71 -2.28
C GLN A 86 5.32 3.22 -1.05
N VAL A 87 6.01 2.09 -1.12
CA VAL A 87 6.89 1.58 -0.05
C VAL A 87 8.13 2.47 0.12
N SER A 88 8.67 2.97 -0.99
CA SER A 88 9.86 3.83 -1.01
C SER A 88 9.53 5.32 -0.82
N LEU A 89 8.24 5.70 -0.78
CA LEU A 89 7.80 7.09 -0.71
C LEU A 89 8.21 7.74 0.61
N THR A 90 8.71 8.96 0.52
CA THR A 90 9.15 9.77 1.65
C THR A 90 7.99 10.53 2.31
N CYS A 91 6.78 9.98 2.41
CA CYS A 91 5.61 10.66 2.99
C CYS A 91 4.84 9.77 4.00
N PRO A 92 4.28 10.31 5.10
CA PRO A 92 4.17 9.58 6.37
C PRO A 92 2.92 8.70 6.57
N ALA A 93 2.21 8.26 5.53
CA ALA A 93 1.02 7.42 5.72
C ALA A 93 0.89 6.35 4.63
N VAL A 94 1.57 5.22 4.86
CA VAL A 94 1.49 4.02 4.02
C VAL A 94 1.01 2.87 4.89
N TYR A 95 -0.05 2.19 4.45
CA TYR A 95 -0.56 1.01 5.14
C TYR A 95 -0.74 -0.12 4.15
N TYR A 96 -0.49 -1.32 4.66
CA TYR A 96 -0.43 -2.55 3.91
C TYR A 96 -1.76 -3.29 4.08
N VAL A 97 -2.37 -3.68 2.97
CA VAL A 97 -3.53 -4.59 2.92
C VAL A 97 -3.13 -5.89 2.25
#